data_AF-A0A931IFM9-F1
#
_entry.id   AF-A0A931IFM9-F1
#
_cell.length_a   1.000
_cell.length_b   1.000
_cell.length_c   1.000
_cell.angle_alpha   90.00
_cell.angle_beta   90.00
_cell.angle_gamma   90.00
#
_symmetry.space_group_name_H-M   'P 1'
#
loop_
_entity.id
_entity.type
_entity.pdbx_description
1 polymer ?
#
loop_
_entity_poly.entity_id
_entity_poly.type
_entity_poly.pdbx_seq_one_letter_code
_entity_poly.pdbx_strand_id
1 'polypeptide(L)'
;MLTYATVEQLAGHVSAAQLDKLDDGDDVRYIEAASVLVRRATKNDQYEATPAGLPTDPVLSEALTTATCWQVRQWIALSVNPLAGAAGVKPAASSASVNGASVAYDVAASSAARADSATSLCDASRDVLRDVGLASAAVGRA
;
A
#
# COMPACT_ATOMS: atom_id res chain seq x y z
N MET A 1 10.54 10.96 8.21
CA MET A 1 9.19 10.37 8.02
C MET A 1 9.19 9.01 8.68
N LEU A 2 8.07 8.53 9.23
CA LEU A 2 8.02 7.21 9.88
C LEU A 2 7.69 6.14 8.82
N THR A 3 8.60 5.19 8.61
CA THR A 3 8.39 4.01 7.75
C THR A 3 8.31 2.77 8.63
N TYR A 4 7.34 1.90 8.36
CA TYR A 4 7.14 0.66 9.14
C TYR A 4 7.86 -0.55 8.55
N ALA A 5 8.31 -0.47 7.30
CA ALA A 5 9.05 -1.53 6.62
C ALA A 5 10.34 -0.99 6.00
N THR A 6 11.31 -1.87 5.78
CA THR A 6 12.54 -1.60 5.02
C THR A 6 12.47 -2.26 3.64
N VAL A 7 13.37 -1.87 2.73
CA VAL A 7 13.47 -2.46 1.38
C VAL A 7 13.80 -3.96 1.47
N GLU A 8 14.64 -4.37 2.42
CA GLU A 8 14.96 -5.79 2.66
C GLU A 8 13.73 -6.59 3.08
N GLN A 9 12.90 -6.03 3.97
CA GLN A 9 11.65 -6.67 4.39
C GLN A 9 10.65 -6.74 3.25
N LEU A 10 10.58 -5.71 2.40
CA LEU A 10 9.76 -5.76 1.19
C LEU A 10 10.24 -6.89 0.26
N ALA A 11 11.54 -7.00 0.01
CA ALA A 11 12.12 -8.04 -0.83
C ALA A 11 11.86 -9.48 -0.32
N GLY A 12 11.63 -9.66 0.99
CA GLY A 12 11.18 -10.93 1.56
C GLY A 12 9.71 -11.27 1.27
N HIS A 13 8.89 -10.27 0.96
CA HIS A 13 7.43 -10.40 0.77
C HIS A 13 6.97 -10.34 -0.70
N VAL A 14 7.83 -9.90 -1.60
CA VAL A 14 7.56 -9.84 -3.05
C VAL A 14 8.67 -10.52 -3.85
N SER A 15 8.34 -11.11 -4.99
CA SER A 15 9.35 -11.71 -5.85
C SER A 15 10.18 -10.65 -6.58
N ALA A 16 11.38 -11.01 -7.04
CA ALA A 16 12.22 -10.10 -7.84
C ALA A 16 11.48 -9.57 -9.09
N ALA A 17 10.66 -10.40 -9.74
CA ALA A 17 9.83 -10.00 -10.88
C ALA A 17 8.67 -9.04 -10.51
N GLN A 18 8.30 -8.96 -9.23
CA GLN A 18 7.34 -7.98 -8.73
C GLN A 18 8.04 -6.66 -8.41
N LEU A 19 9.27 -6.69 -7.88
CA LEU A 19 10.08 -5.50 -7.67
C LEU A 19 10.43 -4.80 -8.98
N ASP A 20 10.74 -5.56 -10.04
CA ASP A 20 11.02 -5.03 -11.40
C ASP A 20 9.85 -4.24 -12.02
N LYS A 21 8.63 -4.38 -11.47
CA LYS A 21 7.46 -3.59 -11.90
C LYS A 21 7.38 -2.22 -11.24
N LEU A 22 8.16 -1.98 -10.19
CA LEU A 22 8.31 -0.65 -9.60
C LEU A 22 9.25 0.18 -10.48
N ASP A 23 9.05 1.49 -10.50
CA ASP A 23 9.98 2.39 -11.19
C ASP A 23 11.35 2.31 -10.49
N ASP A 24 12.44 2.31 -11.27
CA ASP A 24 13.80 2.07 -10.78
C ASP A 24 14.14 3.03 -9.61
N GLY A 25 14.26 2.46 -8.40
CA GLY A 25 14.64 3.19 -7.19
C GLY A 25 13.49 3.87 -6.44
N ASP A 26 12.23 3.70 -6.84
CA ASP A 26 11.07 4.23 -6.13
C ASP A 26 10.57 3.30 -4.99
N ASP A 27 11.20 2.15 -4.75
CA ASP A 27 10.82 1.18 -3.69
C ASP A 27 10.58 1.84 -2.34
N VAL A 28 11.49 2.74 -1.95
CA VAL A 28 11.42 3.49 -0.69
C VAL A 28 10.18 4.38 -0.66
N ARG A 29 9.85 5.03 -1.77
CA ARG A 29 8.67 5.93 -1.86
C ARG A 29 7.36 5.16 -1.84
N TYR A 30 7.33 3.95 -2.41
CA TYR A 30 6.17 3.05 -2.28
C TYR A 30 5.99 2.62 -0.82
N ILE A 31 7.07 2.24 -0.13
CA ILE A 31 7.03 1.88 1.30
C ILE A 31 6.56 3.07 2.15
N GLU A 32 7.04 4.27 1.84
CA GLU A 32 6.63 5.51 2.48
C GLU A 32 5.13 5.79 2.30
N ALA A 33 4.62 5.68 1.07
CA ALA A 33 3.20 5.87 0.77
C ALA A 33 2.33 4.81 1.49
N ALA A 34 2.76 3.55 1.49
CA ALA A 34 2.07 2.47 2.18
C ALA A 34 2.07 2.69 3.71
N SER A 35 3.19 3.13 4.27
CA SER A 35 3.32 3.43 5.71
C SER A 35 2.36 4.54 6.14
N VAL A 36 2.11 5.55 5.28
CA VAL A 36 1.11 6.59 5.55
C VAL A 36 -0.31 6.02 5.61
N LEU A 37 -0.67 5.09 4.71
CA LEU A 37 -1.99 4.44 4.73
C LEU A 37 -2.19 3.57 5.97
N VAL A 38 -1.17 2.78 6.32
CA VAL A 38 -1.18 1.96 7.55
C VAL A 38 -1.32 2.87 8.78
N ARG A 39 -0.52 3.95 8.87
CA ARG A 39 -0.61 4.91 9.97
C ARG A 39 -1.99 5.57 10.07
N ARG A 40 -2.63 5.87 8.94
CA ARG A 40 -3.99 6.43 8.93
C ARG A 40 -5.01 5.42 9.44
N ALA A 41 -4.86 4.15 9.07
CA ALA A 41 -5.73 3.08 9.54
C ALA A 41 -5.59 2.84 11.05
N THR A 42 -4.36 2.95 11.59
CA THR A 42 -4.08 2.68 13.01
C THR A 42 -4.06 3.92 13.90
N LYS A 43 -4.37 5.10 13.36
CA LYS A 43 -4.28 6.38 14.10
C LYS A 43 -5.14 6.43 15.36
N ASN A 44 -6.26 5.70 15.37
CA ASN A 44 -7.19 5.65 16.51
C ASN A 44 -6.95 4.45 17.43
N ASP A 45 -6.02 3.56 17.08
CA ASP A 45 -5.66 2.43 17.92
C ASP A 45 -4.69 2.91 19.03
N GLN A 46 -4.88 2.39 20.24
CA GLN A 46 -4.03 2.70 21.37
C GLN A 46 -3.01 1.58 21.53
N TYR A 47 -1.74 1.90 21.33
CA TYR A 47 -0.61 1.01 21.61
C TYR A 47 0.55 1.82 22.17
N GLU A 48 1.37 1.17 22.98
CA GLU A 48 2.57 1.80 23.50
C GLU A 48 3.58 1.97 22.34
N ALA A 49 4.05 3.19 22.16
CA ALA A 49 4.97 3.55 21.11
C ALA A 49 6.24 4.18 21.70
N THR A 50 7.38 3.83 21.11
CA THR A 50 8.66 4.46 21.35
C THR A 50 8.60 5.97 21.04
N PRO A 51 9.55 6.78 21.54
CA PRO A 51 9.65 8.20 21.15
C PRO A 51 9.80 8.43 19.64
N ALA A 52 10.24 7.41 18.90
CA ALA A 52 10.32 7.42 17.43
C ALA A 52 8.96 7.15 16.75
N GLY A 53 7.92 6.79 17.49
CA GLY A 53 6.57 6.50 16.98
C GLY A 53 6.35 5.06 16.50
N LEU A 54 7.33 4.17 16.70
CA LEU A 54 7.20 2.72 16.45
C LEU A 54 6.60 2.03 17.67
N PRO A 55 5.74 1.00 17.51
CA PRO A 55 5.23 0.22 18.64
C PRO A 55 6.37 -0.42 19.44
N THR A 56 6.24 -0.47 20.76
CA THR A 56 7.20 -1.17 21.64
C THR A 56 7.00 -2.69 21.62
N ASP A 57 5.79 -3.14 21.30
CA ASP A 57 5.48 -4.55 21.13
C ASP A 57 6.02 -5.08 19.77
N PRO A 58 6.90 -6.10 19.78
CA PRO A 58 7.43 -6.69 18.56
C PRO A 58 6.33 -7.28 17.66
N VAL A 59 5.25 -7.83 18.22
CA VAL A 59 4.14 -8.42 17.45
C VAL A 59 3.42 -7.34 16.64
N LEU A 60 3.17 -6.17 17.26
CA LEU A 60 2.58 -5.03 16.56
C LEU A 60 3.53 -4.45 15.51
N SER A 61 4.83 -4.41 15.79
CA SER A 61 5.84 -3.96 14.83
C SER A 61 5.88 -4.84 13.59
N GLU A 62 5.87 -6.17 13.77
CA GLU A 62 5.86 -7.12 12.65
C GLU A 62 4.55 -7.05 11.86
N ALA A 63 3.41 -6.86 12.52
CA ALA A 63 2.13 -6.68 11.85
C ALA A 63 2.08 -5.41 10.99
N LEU A 64 2.56 -4.26 11.50
CA LEU A 64 2.65 -3.02 10.72
C LEU A 64 3.60 -3.16 9.53
N THR A 65 4.73 -3.86 9.73
CA THR A 65 5.69 -4.17 8.65
C THR A 65 5.01 -5.00 7.57
N THR A 66 4.37 -6.10 7.96
CA THR A 66 3.71 -7.04 7.06
C THR A 66 2.56 -6.37 6.31
N ALA A 67 1.74 -5.58 6.99
CA ALA A 67 0.67 -4.80 6.38
C ALA A 67 1.20 -3.80 5.35
N THR A 68 2.36 -3.17 5.60
CA THR A 68 3.01 -2.26 4.65
C THR A 68 3.48 -3.02 3.40
N CYS A 69 4.12 -4.18 3.58
CA CYS A 69 4.56 -5.03 2.45
C CYS A 69 3.39 -5.54 1.61
N TRP A 70 2.28 -5.94 2.24
CA TRP A 70 1.06 -6.37 1.54
C TRP A 70 0.42 -5.25 0.71
N GLN A 71 0.45 -4.01 1.21
CA GLN A 71 -0.05 -2.86 0.47
C GLN A 71 0.77 -2.63 -0.80
N VAL A 72 2.10 -2.66 -0.70
CA VAL A 72 2.99 -2.50 -1.86
C VAL A 72 2.80 -3.65 -2.86
N ARG A 73 2.70 -4.89 -2.37
CA ARG A 73 2.40 -6.06 -3.20
C ARG A 73 1.10 -5.90 -3.98
N GLN A 74 0.06 -5.34 -3.34
CA GLN A 74 -1.22 -5.09 -3.99
C GLN A 74 -1.10 -4.05 -5.11
N TRP A 75 -0.35 -2.97 -4.89
CA TRP A 75 -0.08 -1.97 -5.92
C TRP A 75 0.67 -2.56 -7.12
N ILE A 76 1.66 -3.42 -6.87
CA ILE A 76 2.37 -4.13 -7.93
C ILE A 76 1.42 -5.06 -8.70
N ALA A 77 0.54 -5.79 -8.00
CA ALA A 77 -0.42 -6.71 -8.61
C ALA A 77 -1.47 -5.99 -9.47
N LEU A 78 -1.91 -4.80 -9.04
CA LEU A 78 -2.89 -3.97 -9.75
C LEU A 78 -2.28 -2.98 -10.74
N SER A 79 -0.94 -2.91 -10.81
CA SER A 79 -0.19 -1.91 -11.57
C SER A 79 -0.62 -0.47 -11.23
N VAL A 80 -0.73 -0.17 -9.94
CA VAL A 80 -1.11 1.14 -9.40
C VAL A 80 0.12 1.89 -8.93
N ASN A 81 0.29 3.13 -9.39
CA ASN A 81 1.32 4.03 -8.88
C ASN A 81 0.70 5.05 -7.89
N PRO A 82 0.96 4.92 -6.58
CA PRO A 82 0.44 5.84 -5.56
C PRO A 82 1.13 7.22 -5.57
N LEU A 83 2.29 7.33 -6.23
CA LEU A 83 3.10 8.56 -6.31
C LEU A 83 2.67 9.48 -7.45
N ALA A 84 1.75 9.03 -8.32
CA ALA A 84 1.21 9.83 -9.41
C ALA A 84 0.39 11.06 -8.95
N GLY A 85 0.05 11.15 -7.65
CA GLY A 85 -0.45 12.37 -6.99
C GLY A 85 -1.97 12.58 -7.04
N ALA A 86 -2.49 13.31 -6.03
CA ALA A 86 -3.87 13.83 -5.96
C ALA A 86 -3.96 15.36 -6.24
N ALA A 87 -2.84 16.00 -6.59
CA ALA A 87 -2.80 17.41 -7.00
C ALA A 87 -1.73 17.58 -8.08
N GLY A 88 -2.17 17.67 -9.34
CA GLY A 88 -1.30 17.96 -10.48
C GLY A 88 -1.47 16.98 -11.61
N VAL A 89 -2.41 17.27 -12.50
CA VAL A 89 -2.52 16.65 -13.82
C VAL A 89 -1.15 16.68 -14.52
N LYS A 90 -0.55 15.51 -14.72
CA LYS A 90 0.20 15.19 -15.93
C LYS A 90 -0.37 13.88 -16.49
N PRO A 91 -1.20 13.93 -17.55
CA PRO A 91 -1.59 12.74 -18.29
C PRO A 91 -0.43 12.42 -19.23
N ALA A 92 0.20 11.27 -19.04
CA ALA A 92 0.90 10.46 -20.07
C ALA A 92 1.97 9.59 -19.41
N ALA A 93 1.58 8.40 -18.97
CA ALA A 93 2.33 7.20 -19.36
C ALA A 93 1.64 6.63 -20.60
N SER A 94 1.76 7.38 -21.68
CA SER A 94 1.54 6.88 -23.04
C SER A 94 2.86 6.26 -23.49
N SER A 95 3.05 4.98 -23.18
CA SER A 95 3.90 3.98 -23.87
C SER A 95 3.99 2.75 -22.95
N ALA A 96 3.81 1.52 -23.39
CA ALA A 96 3.64 0.98 -24.73
C ALA A 96 3.00 -0.42 -24.63
N SER A 97 2.06 -0.68 -25.52
CA SER A 97 1.85 -1.98 -26.17
C SER A 97 1.80 -3.26 -25.31
N VAL A 98 0.63 -3.60 -24.76
CA VAL A 98 0.21 -5.02 -24.68
C VAL A 98 -0.86 -5.27 -25.73
N ASN A 99 -0.34 -5.57 -26.92
CA ASN A 99 -0.95 -6.24 -28.07
C ASN A 99 -2.48 -6.51 -28.00
N GLY A 100 -3.25 -5.58 -28.57
CA GLY A 100 -4.43 -5.89 -29.38
C GLY A 100 -5.58 -6.69 -28.73
N ALA A 101 -6.27 -6.13 -27.74
CA ALA A 101 -7.66 -6.53 -27.48
C ALA A 101 -8.47 -5.35 -26.95
N SER A 102 -9.36 -4.82 -27.79
CA SER A 102 -10.36 -3.83 -27.38
C SER A 102 -11.38 -4.51 -26.47
N VAL A 103 -11.35 -4.23 -25.17
CA VAL A 103 -12.44 -4.57 -24.25
C VAL A 103 -13.02 -3.26 -23.74
N ALA A 104 -13.89 -2.66 -24.56
CA ALA A 104 -14.56 -1.40 -24.28
C ALA A 104 -15.82 -1.60 -23.43
N TYR A 105 -15.76 -2.41 -22.36
CA TYR A 105 -16.84 -2.57 -21.37
C TYR A 105 -16.26 -3.16 -20.06
N ASP A 106 -15.40 -2.40 -19.37
CA ASP A 106 -15.05 -2.59 -17.92
C ASP A 106 -13.92 -1.63 -17.44
N VAL A 107 -13.41 -0.77 -18.32
CA VAL A 107 -12.29 0.13 -18.00
C VAL A 107 -12.64 1.16 -16.92
N ALA A 108 -13.91 1.60 -16.85
CA ALA A 108 -14.37 2.58 -15.85
C ALA A 108 -14.53 1.99 -14.43
N ALA A 109 -14.94 0.73 -14.31
CA ALA A 109 -15.04 0.06 -13.00
C ALA A 109 -13.64 -0.32 -12.47
N SER A 110 -12.76 -0.80 -13.35
CA SER A 110 -11.38 -1.10 -13.00
C SER A 110 -10.56 0.15 -12.64
N SER A 111 -10.82 1.31 -13.27
CA SER A 111 -10.14 2.57 -12.92
C SER A 111 -10.56 3.08 -11.54
N ALA A 112 -11.84 2.96 -11.16
CA ALA A 112 -12.31 3.30 -9.83
C ALA A 112 -11.70 2.40 -8.75
N ALA A 113 -11.62 1.08 -8.97
CA ALA A 113 -10.99 0.14 -8.04
C ALA A 113 -9.48 0.40 -7.86
N ARG A 114 -8.78 0.79 -8.93
CA ARG A 114 -7.36 1.20 -8.88
C ARG A 114 -7.16 2.52 -8.15
N ALA A 115 -8.04 3.51 -8.38
CA ALA A 115 -8.00 4.80 -7.70
C ALA A 115 -8.30 4.67 -6.20
N ASP A 116 -9.26 3.82 -5.82
CA ASP A 116 -9.53 3.51 -4.41
C ASP A 116 -8.31 2.84 -3.77
N SER A 117 -7.74 1.82 -4.41
CA SER A 117 -6.54 1.12 -3.92
C SER A 117 -5.33 2.04 -3.74
N ALA A 118 -5.22 3.14 -4.49
CA ALA A 118 -4.14 4.13 -4.32
C ALA A 118 -4.30 4.97 -3.03
N THR A 119 -5.52 5.08 -2.51
CA THR A 119 -5.86 5.95 -1.37
C THR A 119 -6.38 5.20 -0.14
N SER A 120 -6.69 3.91 -0.29
CA SER A 120 -7.23 3.03 0.74
C SER A 120 -6.32 1.83 1.01
N LEU A 121 -6.37 1.33 2.24
CA LEU A 121 -5.63 0.14 2.65
C LEU A 121 -6.27 -1.11 2.01
N CYS A 122 -5.47 -2.07 1.54
CA CYS A 122 -5.99 -3.32 0.98
C CYS A 122 -6.51 -4.26 2.07
N ASP A 123 -7.39 -5.20 1.70
CA ASP A 123 -8.03 -6.08 2.68
C ASP A 123 -7.03 -7.01 3.36
N ALA A 124 -6.03 -7.53 2.63
CA ALA A 124 -4.96 -8.35 3.21
C ALA A 124 -4.17 -7.58 4.29
N SER A 125 -3.86 -6.30 4.05
CA SER A 125 -3.22 -5.44 5.05
C SER A 125 -4.14 -5.19 6.25
N ARG A 126 -5.46 -5.04 6.05
CA ARG A 126 -6.42 -4.91 7.16
C ARG A 126 -6.52 -6.18 7.99
N ASP A 127 -6.55 -7.35 7.36
CA ASP A 127 -6.69 -8.63 8.05
C ASP A 127 -5.48 -8.90 8.95
N VAL A 128 -4.27 -8.61 8.47
CA VAL A 128 -3.03 -8.68 9.28
C VAL A 128 -3.10 -7.75 10.49
N LEU A 129 -3.59 -6.52 10.33
CA LEU A 129 -3.72 -5.58 11.45
C LEU A 129 -4.79 -6.04 12.45
N ARG A 130 -5.91 -6.58 11.97
CA ARG A 130 -7.00 -7.08 12.82
C ARG A 130 -6.61 -8.29 13.64
N ASP A 131 -5.77 -9.16 13.11
CA ASP A 131 -5.27 -10.34 13.82
C ASP A 131 -4.54 -9.97 15.12
N VAL A 132 -3.85 -8.82 15.11
CA VAL A 132 -3.17 -8.27 16.29
C VAL A 132 -4.00 -7.22 17.06
N GLY A 133 -5.28 -7.09 16.74
CA GLY A 133 -6.21 -6.16 17.40
C GLY A 133 -6.09 -4.70 16.95
N LEU A 134 -5.30 -4.38 15.93
CA LEU A 134 -5.22 -3.07 15.28
C LEU A 134 -6.26 -2.94 14.16
N ALA A 135 -6.58 -1.71 13.75
CA ALA A 135 -7.58 -1.38 12.73
C ALA A 135 -8.96 -2.04 12.98
N SER A 136 -9.24 -2.38 14.25
CA SER A 136 -10.46 -3.04 14.71
C SER A 136 -11.61 -2.06 14.90
N ALA A 137 -11.30 -0.77 15.08
CA ALA A 137 -12.25 0.33 14.91
C ALA A 137 -12.60 0.46 13.42
N ALA A 138 -13.39 -0.48 12.91
CA ALA A 138 -14.18 -0.25 11.73
C ALA A 138 -14.87 1.10 11.92
N VAL A 139 -14.60 2.04 11.02
CA VAL A 139 -15.52 3.15 10.79
C VAL A 139 -16.88 2.48 10.58
N GLY A 140 -17.74 2.57 11.60
CA GLY A 140 -19.16 2.29 11.44
C GLY A 140 -19.65 3.27 10.39
N ARG A 141 -19.72 2.84 9.13
CA ARG A 141 -20.59 3.48 8.16
C ARG A 141 -22.02 3.21 8.64
N ALA A 142 -22.55 4.16 9.41
CA ALA A 142 -23.99 4.35 9.56
C ALA A 142 -24.55 4.97 8.26
#